data_AF-A0A7S2H813-F1
#
_entry.id   AF-A0A7S2H813-F1
#
_cell.length_a   1.000
_cell.length_b   1.000
_cell.length_c   1.000
_cell.angle_alpha   90.00
_cell.angle_beta   90.00
_cell.angle_gamma   90.00
#
_symmetry.space_group_name_H-M   'P 1'
#
loop_
_entity.id
_entity.type
_entity.pdbx_description
1 polymer ?
#
loop_
_entity_poly.entity_id
_entity_poly.type
_entity_poly.pdbx_seq_one_letter_code
_entity_poly.pdbx_strand_id
1 'polypeptide(L)'
;RRFGRYDVRGWALADEPFQATTLWTDAVWLPFVRGVLGEDCVELWRGVVDNRPGSEAQGWHRDGDFLFDDCVDLPAHCLTLFVPLVDLLDSELGPPQFYPGSHASKRAHLYMGLNDEGGLGSHLPHCTPSMA
;
A
#
# COMPACT_ATOMS: atom_id res chain seq x y z
N ARG A 1 14.36 -3.09 -10.02
CA ARG A 1 13.43 -2.39 -10.94
C ARG A 1 12.71 -3.47 -11.73
N ARG A 2 11.37 -3.53 -11.66
CA ARG A 2 10.57 -4.40 -12.53
C ARG A 2 10.18 -3.60 -13.77
N PHE A 3 10.06 -4.25 -14.91
CA PHE A 3 9.73 -3.59 -16.18
C PHE A 3 8.35 -2.89 -16.08
N GLY A 4 8.19 -1.74 -16.75
CA GLY A 4 6.91 -1.04 -16.90
C GLY A 4 6.45 -0.17 -15.72
N ARG A 5 6.87 -0.43 -14.48
CA ARG A 5 6.50 0.37 -13.29
C ARG A 5 7.57 1.38 -12.91
N TYR A 6 7.17 2.64 -12.73
CA TYR A 6 8.05 3.73 -12.30
C TYR A 6 7.62 4.31 -10.96
N ASP A 7 8.55 4.31 -10.00
CA ASP A 7 8.42 5.05 -8.74
C ASP A 7 9.03 6.44 -8.91
N VAL A 8 8.18 7.43 -9.22
CA VAL A 8 8.60 8.82 -9.40
C VAL A 8 8.74 9.49 -8.04
N ARG A 9 9.91 10.11 -7.81
CA ARG A 9 10.29 10.75 -6.56
C ARG A 9 10.87 12.14 -6.82
N GLY A 10 10.59 13.08 -5.93
CA GLY A 10 11.21 14.41 -5.92
C GLY A 10 10.52 15.41 -6.84
N TRP A 11 11.14 15.69 -8.00
CA TRP A 11 10.81 16.84 -8.86
C TRP A 11 9.30 16.99 -9.10
N ALA A 12 8.79 18.22 -8.93
CA ALA A 12 7.38 18.62 -9.04
C ALA A 12 6.40 18.05 -8.00
N LEU A 13 6.81 17.17 -7.07
CA LEU A 13 5.93 16.71 -5.97
C LEU A 13 5.80 17.74 -4.83
N ALA A 14 6.69 18.74 -4.82
CA ALA A 14 6.65 19.91 -3.96
C ALA A 14 5.86 21.08 -4.58
N ASP A 15 5.24 20.86 -5.74
CA ASP A 15 4.43 21.84 -6.44
C ASP A 15 2.97 21.37 -6.55
N GLU A 16 2.09 22.25 -7.01
CA GLU A 16 0.73 21.86 -7.40
C GLU A 16 0.76 20.86 -8.58
N PRO A 17 -0.19 19.91 -8.66
CA PRO A 17 -1.34 19.71 -7.77
C PRO A 17 -1.02 18.91 -6.49
N PHE A 18 0.22 18.46 -6.30
CA PHE A 18 0.57 17.58 -5.18
C PHE A 18 0.62 18.33 -3.84
N GLN A 19 0.83 19.65 -3.84
CA GLN A 19 0.76 20.48 -2.63
C GLN A 19 -0.65 20.97 -2.27
N ALA A 20 -1.69 20.59 -3.02
CA ALA A 20 -3.05 20.97 -2.71
C ALA A 20 -3.41 20.65 -1.25
N THR A 21 -4.09 21.57 -0.56
CA THR A 21 -4.44 21.40 0.86
C THR A 21 -5.33 20.18 1.10
N THR A 22 -6.09 19.76 0.08
CA THR A 22 -6.91 18.54 0.08
C THR A 22 -6.10 17.24 0.16
N LEU A 23 -4.78 17.28 -0.08
CA LEU A 23 -3.84 16.18 0.13
C LEU A 23 -3.01 16.36 1.42
N TRP A 24 -3.15 17.50 2.10
CA TRP A 24 -2.39 17.90 3.29
C TRP A 24 -3.32 18.30 4.44
N THR A 25 -3.45 19.60 4.72
CA THR A 25 -4.07 20.15 5.92
C THR A 25 -5.57 19.91 5.98
N ASP A 26 -6.21 19.81 4.81
CA ASP A 26 -7.64 19.65 4.65
C ASP A 26 -7.98 18.23 4.16
N ALA A 27 -6.99 17.32 4.19
CA ALA A 27 -7.17 15.96 3.71
C ALA A 27 -8.18 15.21 4.59
N VAL A 28 -9.16 14.59 3.94
CA VAL A 28 -10.27 13.90 4.61
C VAL A 28 -9.83 12.71 5.46
N TRP A 29 -8.66 12.12 5.15
CA TRP A 29 -8.08 11.02 5.91
C TRP A 29 -7.21 11.47 7.09
N LEU A 30 -6.85 12.76 7.19
CA LEU A 30 -5.92 13.25 8.21
C LEU A 30 -6.40 12.99 9.64
N PRO A 31 -7.69 13.16 10.01
CA PRO A 31 -8.18 12.81 11.34
C PRO A 31 -7.98 11.32 11.69
N PHE A 32 -8.16 10.42 10.70
CA PHE A 32 -7.90 9.00 10.89
C PHE A 32 -6.41 8.73 11.11
N VAL A 33 -5.54 9.32 10.28
CA VAL A 33 -4.08 9.17 10.41
C VAL A 33 -3.60 9.63 11.78
N ARG A 34 -4.04 10.80 12.25
CA ARG A 34 -3.72 11.32 13.58
C ARG A 34 -4.30 10.48 14.71
N GLY A 35 -5.48 9.91 14.53
CA GLY A 35 -6.06 8.96 15.49
C GLY A 35 -5.23 7.66 15.64
N VAL A 36 -4.53 7.24 14.58
CA VAL A 36 -3.70 6.02 14.59
C VAL A 36 -2.26 6.32 15.03
N LEU A 37 -1.64 7.38 14.51
CA LEU A 37 -0.21 7.68 14.68
C LEU A 37 0.09 8.78 15.72
N GLY A 38 -0.94 9.50 16.20
CA GLY A 38 -0.81 10.68 17.05
C GLY A 38 -0.81 12.00 16.27
N GLU A 39 -1.05 13.10 16.97
CA GLU A 39 -1.15 14.45 16.39
C GLU A 39 0.16 14.95 15.77
N ASP A 40 1.30 14.51 16.33
CA ASP A 40 2.64 14.90 15.88
C ASP A 40 3.15 14.08 14.67
N CYS A 41 2.27 13.31 14.01
CA CYS A 41 2.64 12.56 12.83
C CYS A 41 3.10 13.48 11.68
N VAL A 42 4.11 13.05 10.93
CA VAL A 42 4.66 13.80 9.80
C VAL A 42 4.69 12.94 8.54
N GLU A 43 4.61 13.57 7.37
CA GLU A 43 4.86 12.88 6.11
C GLU A 43 6.35 12.52 6.01
N LEU A 44 6.64 11.23 5.85
CA LEU A 44 8.01 10.75 5.67
C LEU A 44 8.46 10.84 4.21
N TRP A 45 7.56 10.51 3.29
CA TRP A 45 7.88 10.43 1.87
C TRP A 45 6.62 10.53 1.00
N ARG A 46 6.83 11.05 -0.22
CA ARG A 46 5.82 11.17 -1.27
C ARG A 46 6.37 10.74 -2.62
N GLY A 47 5.51 10.09 -3.41
CA GLY A 47 5.80 9.72 -4.78
C GLY A 47 4.55 9.44 -5.60
N VAL A 48 4.78 9.23 -6.90
CA VAL A 48 3.76 8.72 -7.82
C VAL A 48 4.24 7.37 -8.33
N VAL A 49 3.32 6.40 -8.34
CA VAL A 49 3.54 5.10 -8.99
C VAL A 49 2.86 5.15 -10.35
N ASP A 50 3.67 5.11 -11.42
CA ASP A 50 3.20 5.01 -12.81
C ASP A 50 3.31 3.54 -13.25
N ASN A 51 2.17 2.85 -13.32
CA ASN A 51 2.07 1.46 -13.76
C ASN A 51 1.70 1.42 -15.25
N ARG A 52 2.67 1.11 -16.13
CA ARG A 52 2.43 1.12 -17.58
C ARG A 52 1.97 -0.24 -18.11
N PRO A 53 1.31 -0.28 -19.29
CA PRO A 53 1.01 -1.53 -19.96
C PRO A 53 2.23 -2.44 -20.09
N GLY A 54 2.05 -3.73 -19.78
CA GLY A 54 3.13 -4.72 -19.77
C GLY A 54 3.98 -4.75 -18.49
N SER A 55 3.60 -4.00 -17.45
CA SER A 55 4.27 -4.10 -16.15
C SER A 55 4.11 -5.49 -15.55
N GLU A 56 5.19 -5.99 -14.95
CA GLU A 56 5.16 -7.28 -14.25
C GLU A 56 4.46 -7.16 -12.89
N ALA A 57 3.73 -8.20 -12.50
CA ALA A 57 3.22 -8.33 -11.14
C ALA A 57 4.36 -8.19 -10.13
N GLN A 58 4.11 -7.54 -9.00
CA GLN A 58 5.09 -7.44 -7.92
C GLN A 58 5.01 -8.67 -7.01
N GLY A 59 6.15 -9.08 -6.46
CA GLY A 59 6.15 -10.07 -5.39
C GLY A 59 5.48 -9.49 -4.16
N TRP A 60 4.86 -10.34 -3.35
CA TRP A 60 4.27 -9.91 -2.10
C TRP A 60 5.33 -9.29 -1.19
N HIS A 61 5.03 -8.10 -0.67
CA HIS A 61 5.94 -7.34 0.17
C HIS A 61 5.14 -6.38 1.06
N ARG A 62 5.89 -5.63 1.87
CA ARG A 62 5.41 -4.49 2.63
C ARG A 62 6.29 -3.29 2.31
N ASP A 63 5.73 -2.09 2.36
CA ASP A 63 6.47 -0.86 2.07
C ASP A 63 7.46 -0.49 3.19
N GLY A 64 7.14 -0.87 4.44
CA GLY A 64 7.94 -0.58 5.62
C GLY A 64 8.03 -1.78 6.57
N ASP A 65 9.14 -1.87 7.30
CA ASP A 65 9.44 -2.97 8.19
C ASP A 65 8.96 -2.76 9.63
N PHE A 66 9.05 -3.80 10.46
CA PHE A 66 8.86 -3.64 11.89
C PHE A 66 10.06 -2.88 12.48
N LEU A 67 9.81 -2.03 13.49
CA LEU A 67 10.90 -1.29 14.16
C LEU A 67 11.86 -2.19 14.93
N PHE A 68 11.38 -3.35 15.38
CA PHE A 68 12.15 -4.28 16.22
C PHE A 68 11.96 -5.70 15.73
N ASP A 69 13.02 -6.51 15.76
CA ASP A 69 13.05 -7.87 15.21
C ASP A 69 12.30 -8.91 16.06
N ASP A 70 12.06 -8.63 17.35
CA ASP A 70 11.49 -9.61 18.28
C ASP A 70 10.04 -9.31 18.72
N CYS A 71 9.53 -8.11 18.50
CA CYS A 71 8.16 -7.74 18.88
C CYS A 71 7.15 -8.07 17.78
N VAL A 72 6.17 -8.91 18.08
CA VAL A 72 4.93 -9.02 17.31
C VAL A 72 3.85 -8.20 18.02
N ASP A 73 2.91 -7.61 17.29
CA ASP A 73 1.78 -6.84 17.83
C ASP A 73 2.10 -5.47 18.50
N LEU A 74 2.96 -4.66 17.88
CA LEU A 74 3.09 -3.24 18.26
C LEU A 74 2.08 -2.36 17.48
N PRO A 75 1.67 -1.21 18.05
CA PRO A 75 0.92 -0.21 17.31
C PRO A 75 1.61 0.20 16.00
N ALA A 76 0.82 0.61 15.02
CA ALA A 76 1.35 1.15 13.77
C ALA A 76 2.21 2.38 14.07
N HIS A 77 3.37 2.46 13.44
CA HIS A 77 4.29 3.61 13.54
C HIS A 77 4.37 4.39 12.21
N CYS A 78 3.73 3.88 11.16
CA CYS A 78 3.65 4.50 9.85
C CYS A 78 2.40 3.99 9.13
N LEU A 79 1.84 4.82 8.24
CA LEU A 79 0.75 4.47 7.34
C LEU A 79 1.11 4.89 5.92
N THR A 80 0.97 3.98 4.96
CA THR A 80 1.00 4.32 3.53
C THR A 80 -0.36 4.83 3.10
N LEU A 81 -0.42 6.06 2.60
CA LEU A 81 -1.59 6.63 1.95
C LEU A 81 -1.51 6.41 0.44
N PHE A 82 -2.31 5.50 -0.08
CA PHE A 82 -2.37 5.22 -1.52
C PHE A 82 -3.57 5.93 -2.15
N VAL A 83 -3.32 7.08 -2.78
CA VAL A 83 -4.36 7.89 -3.42
C VAL A 83 -4.42 7.54 -4.92
N PRO A 84 -5.50 6.90 -5.40
CA PRO A 84 -5.62 6.56 -6.80
C PRO A 84 -5.77 7.82 -7.67
N LEU A 85 -4.97 7.90 -8.74
CA LEU A 85 -5.06 8.96 -9.76
C LEU A 85 -5.82 8.49 -11.02
N VAL A 86 -6.20 7.22 -11.04
CA VAL A 86 -6.96 6.54 -12.08
C VAL A 86 -8.00 5.64 -11.41
N ASP A 87 -8.99 5.18 -12.17
CA ASP A 87 -10.03 4.31 -11.64
C ASP A 87 -9.48 2.88 -11.37
N LEU A 88 -9.31 2.53 -10.09
CA LEU A 88 -8.83 1.20 -9.69
C LEU A 88 -9.89 0.10 -9.80
N LEU A 89 -11.13 0.42 -10.17
CA LEU A 89 -12.15 -0.59 -10.47
C LEU A 89 -11.89 -1.25 -11.83
N ASP A 90 -11.11 -0.62 -12.71
CA ASP A 90 -10.64 -1.23 -13.94
C ASP A 90 -9.54 -2.26 -13.65
N SER A 91 -9.90 -3.55 -13.75
CA SER A 91 -8.97 -4.65 -13.52
C SER A 91 -7.81 -4.70 -14.51
N GLU A 92 -7.96 -4.11 -15.70
CA GLU A 92 -6.89 -4.07 -16.72
C GLU A 92 -5.74 -3.13 -16.30
N LEU A 93 -5.98 -2.20 -15.36
CA LEU A 93 -4.95 -1.31 -14.82
C LEU A 93 -4.08 -1.99 -13.73
N GLY A 94 -4.44 -3.21 -13.32
CA GLY A 94 -3.70 -3.99 -12.33
C GLY A 94 -3.67 -3.33 -10.95
N PRO A 95 -4.83 -3.17 -10.28
CA PRO A 95 -4.89 -2.55 -8.97
C PRO A 95 -4.05 -3.32 -7.91
N PRO A 96 -3.48 -2.63 -6.91
CA PRO A 96 -2.77 -3.29 -5.82
C PRO A 96 -3.64 -4.31 -5.09
N GLN A 97 -3.05 -5.47 -4.78
CA GLN A 97 -3.70 -6.50 -3.97
C GLN A 97 -3.20 -6.40 -2.53
N PHE A 98 -4.12 -6.59 -1.57
CA PHE A 98 -3.82 -6.54 -0.15
C PHE A 98 -4.09 -7.90 0.50
N TYR A 99 -3.32 -8.23 1.53
CA TYR A 99 -3.57 -9.39 2.39
C TYR A 99 -4.06 -8.89 3.76
N PRO A 100 -5.38 -8.90 4.05
CA PRO A 100 -5.91 -8.40 5.31
C PRO A 100 -5.26 -9.05 6.54
N GLY A 101 -4.98 -8.26 7.58
CA GLY A 101 -4.35 -8.75 8.82
C GLY A 101 -2.83 -9.00 8.74
N SER A 102 -2.21 -8.96 7.56
CA SER A 102 -0.76 -9.18 7.39
C SER A 102 0.11 -8.15 8.13
N HIS A 103 -0.42 -6.97 8.45
CA HIS A 103 0.31 -5.92 9.16
C HIS A 103 0.74 -6.30 10.58
N ALA A 104 -0.01 -7.18 11.26
CA ALA A 104 0.27 -7.57 12.66
C ALA A 104 1.34 -8.67 12.78
N SER A 105 1.56 -9.47 11.73
CA SER A 105 2.42 -10.66 11.80
C SER A 105 3.68 -10.51 10.96
N LYS A 106 4.84 -10.72 11.59
CA LYS A 106 6.13 -10.92 10.89
C LYS A 106 6.11 -12.07 9.90
N ARG A 107 5.26 -13.05 10.18
CA ARG A 107 5.07 -14.25 9.36
C ARG A 107 3.98 -14.07 8.31
N ALA A 108 3.54 -12.84 8.02
CA ALA A 108 2.71 -12.54 6.85
C ALA A 108 3.24 -13.20 5.57
N HIS A 109 4.57 -13.19 5.39
CA HIS A 109 5.25 -13.84 4.28
C HIS A 109 5.10 -15.37 4.25
N LEU A 110 4.84 -16.02 5.39
CA LEU A 110 4.56 -17.45 5.45
C LEU A 110 3.14 -17.77 4.98
N TYR A 111 2.17 -16.87 5.15
CA TYR A 111 0.85 -17.01 4.53
C TYR A 111 0.90 -16.85 3.00
N MET A 112 1.94 -16.19 2.49
CA MET A 112 2.18 -16.05 1.05
C MET A 112 2.70 -17.36 0.45
N GLY A 113 3.53 -18.12 1.18
CA GLY A 113 4.05 -19.43 0.74
C GLY A 113 3.05 -20.60 0.82
N LEU A 114 1.93 -20.45 1.54
CA LEU A 114 0.86 -21.47 1.57
C LEU A 114 0.06 -21.56 0.26
N ASN A 115 0.23 -20.60 -0.66
CA ASN A 115 -0.54 -20.55 -1.91
C ASN A 115 0.29 -20.88 -3.17
N ASP A 116 1.60 -21.11 -3.04
CA ASP A 116 2.47 -21.32 -4.21
C ASP A 116 2.72 -22.80 -4.57
N GLU A 117 2.40 -23.78 -3.72
CA GLU A 117 2.66 -25.20 -4.03
C GLU A 117 1.56 -26.14 -3.47
N GLY A 118 0.55 -26.44 -4.29
CA GLY A 118 -0.02 -27.80 -4.37
C GLY A 118 -0.83 -28.42 -3.22
N GLY A 119 -1.32 -27.70 -2.20
CA GLY A 119 -2.08 -28.37 -1.13
C GLY A 119 -3.04 -27.49 -0.33
N LEU A 120 -4.31 -27.91 -0.32
CA LEU A 120 -5.45 -27.43 0.48
C LEU A 120 -6.10 -26.10 0.03
N GLY A 121 -7.11 -26.23 -0.84
CA GLY A 121 -8.27 -25.34 -0.89
C GLY A 121 -7.97 -23.90 -1.30
N SER A 122 -7.98 -23.67 -2.61
CA SER A 122 -7.86 -22.38 -3.29
C SER A 122 -8.95 -21.37 -2.91
N HIS A 123 -8.80 -20.74 -1.75
CA HIS A 123 -9.49 -19.49 -1.42
C HIS A 123 -8.45 -18.48 -0.97
N LEU A 124 -7.74 -17.92 -1.96
CA LEU A 124 -7.13 -16.60 -1.76
C LEU A 124 -8.24 -15.68 -1.22
N PRO A 125 -8.01 -14.90 -0.15
CA PRO A 125 -8.91 -13.81 0.19
C PRO A 125 -8.82 -12.80 -0.94
N HIS A 126 -9.63 -13.00 -1.98
CA HIS A 126 -9.78 -12.04 -3.06
C HIS A 126 -10.49 -10.82 -2.46
N CYS A 127 -9.75 -9.75 -2.21
CA CYS A 127 -10.32 -8.41 -2.12
C CYS A 127 -10.63 -7.87 -3.53
N THR A 128 -11.31 -8.66 -4.36
CA THR A 128 -12.07 -8.10 -5.49
C THR A 128 -13.44 -7.72 -4.94
N PRO A 129 -13.97 -6.52 -5.23
CA PRO A 129 -15.36 -6.22 -4.94
C PRO A 129 -16.21 -7.31 -5.61
N SER A 130 -17.03 -8.00 -4.81
CA SER A 130 -18.13 -8.78 -5.37
C SER A 130 -19.04 -7.78 -6.07
N MET A 131 -19.02 -7.74 -7.40
CA MET A 131 -20.08 -7.07 -8.15
C MET A 131 -21.40 -7.75 -7.76
N ALA A 132 -22.20 -7.04 -6.97
CA ALA A 132 -23.59 -7.38 -6.71
C ALA A 132 -24.44 -7.09 -7.96
#